data_AF-A0A2V9SD96-F1
#
_entry.id   AF-A0A2V9SD96-F1
#
_cell.length_a   1.000
_cell.length_b   1.000
_cell.length_c   1.000
_cell.angle_alpha   90.00
_cell.angle_beta   90.00
_cell.angle_gamma   90.00
#
_symmetry.space_group_name_H-M   'P 1'
#
loop_
_entity.id
_entity.type
_entity.pdbx_description
1 polymer ?
#
loop_
_entity_poly.entity_id
_entity_poly.type
_entity_poly.pdbx_seq_one_letter_code
_entity_poly.pdbx_strand_id
1 'polypeptide(L)'
;MVLILVSPKKISSSAPLFAASHLTFIPNERHQSMNQAARITHGNGATCAGLNPKQRWGALIAGGSLTLLGLSRRSASGLALAAAGGALVYAGARTKLPDHFEAASSLLLNCTPEEAFRLWRNFKDLPLFMYHLESVTQIGDGRYRWIAAGPFGSPLRWDAEIVDERQNELIAWHSLPDSEIEVDGYVKFRPAPAGRGTLVIARVLYRPPGGAAARAVAKMLGKDPKFMMRQDLRRFKALIETGEIPTIDGQTHGPRSFATAAMRLADPDRPIRGDAEMREILNAKRRIA
;
A
#
# COMPACT_ATOMS: atom_id res chain seq x y z
N MET A 1 -81.50 0.94 24.48
CA MET A 1 -81.47 1.29 25.91
C MET A 1 -80.89 0.10 26.67
N VAL A 2 -79.77 0.34 27.35
CA VAL A 2 -79.26 -0.36 28.56
C VAL A 2 -78.51 -1.71 28.40
N LEU A 3 -77.19 -1.63 28.66
CA LEU A 3 -76.24 -2.64 29.15
C LEU A 3 -76.81 -3.46 30.33
N ILE A 4 -76.25 -4.65 30.60
CA ILE A 4 -75.75 -5.01 31.94
C ILE A 4 -74.74 -6.18 31.87
N LEU A 5 -73.62 -5.95 32.56
CA LEU A 5 -72.53 -6.85 32.99
C LEU A 5 -73.01 -8.22 33.53
N VAL A 6 -72.19 -9.26 33.37
CA VAL A 6 -71.72 -10.12 34.50
C VAL A 6 -70.35 -10.75 34.18
N SER A 7 -69.38 -10.53 35.07
CA SER A 7 -68.22 -11.39 35.39
C SER A 7 -68.47 -11.89 36.84
N PRO A 8 -67.74 -12.84 37.49
CA PRO A 8 -66.56 -13.66 37.09
C PRO A 8 -66.63 -15.16 37.54
N LYS A 9 -65.68 -16.02 37.12
CA LYS A 9 -65.14 -17.09 38.01
C LYS A 9 -63.81 -17.69 37.54
N LYS A 10 -62.86 -17.74 38.48
CA LYS A 10 -61.52 -18.37 38.41
C LYS A 10 -61.61 -19.90 38.44
N ILE A 11 -60.77 -20.60 37.68
CA ILE A 11 -60.18 -21.91 38.03
C ILE A 11 -58.69 -21.90 37.63
N SER A 12 -57.88 -22.52 38.48
CA SER A 12 -56.41 -22.48 38.56
C SER A 12 -55.70 -23.52 37.66
N SER A 13 -54.45 -23.19 37.31
CA SER A 13 -53.29 -24.06 37.04
C SER A 13 -53.09 -24.67 35.64
N SER A 14 -52.15 -24.11 34.88
CA SER A 14 -50.83 -24.72 34.60
C SER A 14 -50.04 -23.87 33.58
N ALA A 15 -48.81 -23.52 33.91
CA ALA A 15 -47.84 -22.93 32.99
C ALA A 15 -47.37 -23.96 31.95
N PRO A 16 -46.96 -23.53 30.76
CA PRO A 16 -45.52 -23.37 30.59
C PRO A 16 -45.12 -22.03 29.95
N LEU A 17 -43.91 -21.62 30.34
CA LEU A 17 -43.16 -20.47 29.86
C LEU A 17 -42.97 -20.53 28.33
N PHE A 18 -43.57 -19.58 27.60
CA PHE A 18 -43.15 -19.27 26.24
C PHE A 18 -42.22 -18.05 26.26
N ALA A 19 -40.99 -18.30 25.81
CA ALA A 19 -39.90 -17.37 25.72
C ALA A 19 -40.26 -16.15 24.84
N ALA A 20 -39.86 -14.97 25.32
CA ALA A 20 -39.90 -13.74 24.58
C ALA A 20 -39.04 -13.87 23.31
N SER A 21 -39.67 -13.79 22.14
CA SER A 21 -39.00 -13.63 20.86
C SER A 21 -38.23 -12.31 20.87
N HIS A 22 -36.92 -12.40 21.07
CA HIS A 22 -35.99 -11.30 20.85
C HIS A 22 -36.08 -10.88 19.37
N LEU A 23 -36.65 -9.69 19.13
CA LEU A 23 -36.38 -8.92 17.91
C LEU A 23 -34.89 -8.57 17.93
N THR A 24 -34.06 -9.40 17.32
CA THR A 24 -32.67 -9.08 17.01
C THR A 24 -32.67 -7.92 16.02
N PHE A 25 -32.35 -6.73 16.51
CA PHE A 25 -31.93 -5.59 15.71
C PHE A 25 -30.69 -6.01 14.91
N ILE A 26 -30.88 -6.39 13.64
CA ILE A 26 -29.78 -6.59 12.69
C ILE A 26 -29.33 -5.19 12.27
N PRO A 27 -28.12 -4.73 12.65
CA PRO A 27 -27.62 -3.43 12.24
C PRO A 27 -27.50 -3.41 10.71
N ASN A 28 -28.02 -2.36 10.08
CA ASN A 28 -28.00 -2.21 8.62
C ASN A 28 -26.55 -2.00 8.12
N GLU A 29 -25.91 -3.06 7.60
CA GLU A 29 -24.51 -3.07 7.11
C GLU A 29 -24.24 -1.95 6.08
N ARG A 30 -25.24 -1.59 5.25
CA ARG A 30 -25.10 -0.53 4.24
C ARG A 30 -24.79 0.85 4.81
N HIS A 31 -25.28 1.18 6.02
CA HIS A 31 -24.98 2.47 6.63
C HIS A 31 -23.54 2.53 7.20
N GLN A 32 -22.98 1.39 7.61
CA GLN A 32 -21.60 1.32 8.07
C GLN A 32 -20.63 1.46 6.90
N SER A 33 -20.86 0.75 5.80
CA SER A 33 -20.05 0.85 4.57
C SER A 33 -20.08 2.27 3.97
N MET A 34 -21.24 2.94 3.97
CA MET A 34 -21.36 4.31 3.43
C MET A 34 -20.65 5.37 4.30
N ASN A 35 -20.69 5.23 5.63
CA ASN A 35 -19.92 6.09 6.54
C ASN A 35 -18.40 5.86 6.42
N GLN A 36 -18.00 4.62 6.09
CA GLN A 36 -16.61 4.25 5.88
C GLN A 36 -16.08 4.77 4.53
N ALA A 37 -16.85 4.63 3.45
CA ALA A 37 -16.57 5.20 2.14
C ALA A 37 -16.40 6.73 2.20
N ALA A 38 -17.26 7.42 2.95
CA ALA A 38 -17.15 8.86 3.16
C ALA A 38 -15.86 9.25 3.90
N ARG A 39 -15.45 8.51 4.94
CA ARG A 39 -14.20 8.74 5.69
C ARG A 39 -12.95 8.55 4.82
N ILE A 40 -12.94 7.52 3.99
CA ILE A 40 -11.84 7.21 3.06
C ILE A 40 -11.72 8.32 1.99
N THR A 41 -12.86 8.81 1.51
CA THR A 41 -12.98 9.77 0.41
C THR A 41 -12.75 11.24 0.83
N HIS A 42 -13.10 11.59 2.08
CA HIS A 42 -13.01 12.95 2.66
C HIS A 42 -11.85 13.16 3.64
N GLY A 43 -10.95 12.19 3.81
CA GLY A 43 -9.76 12.35 4.66
C GLY A 43 -8.91 13.55 4.23
N ASN A 44 -9.14 14.70 4.88
CA ASN A 44 -8.21 15.82 4.93
C ASN A 44 -6.87 15.29 5.41
N GLY A 45 -5.79 15.72 4.75
CA GLY A 45 -4.43 15.29 5.06
C GLY A 45 -4.04 15.66 6.48
N ALA A 46 -4.39 14.81 7.45
CA ALA A 46 -3.88 14.86 8.79
C ALA A 46 -2.41 14.42 8.70
N THR A 47 -1.54 15.40 8.59
CA THR A 47 -0.12 15.23 8.85
C THR A 47 0.01 14.86 10.32
N CYS A 48 0.00 13.56 10.62
CA CYS A 48 0.40 13.07 11.93
C CYS A 48 1.88 13.46 12.11
N ALA A 49 2.11 14.43 12.98
CA ALA A 49 3.41 14.93 13.38
C ALA A 49 4.20 13.82 14.11
N GLY A 50 4.74 12.88 13.34
CA GLY A 50 5.88 12.07 13.74
C GLY A 50 7.16 12.83 13.40
N LEU A 51 8.17 12.74 14.28
CA LEU A 51 9.47 13.38 14.08
C LEU A 51 10.02 13.15 12.66
N ASN A 52 10.52 14.23 12.07
CA ASN A 52 10.99 14.30 10.68
C ASN A 52 11.97 13.15 10.36
N PRO A 53 11.79 12.40 9.26
CA PRO A 53 12.70 11.30 8.87
C PRO A 53 14.19 11.67 8.92
N LYS A 54 14.54 12.94 8.66
CA LYS A 54 15.91 13.46 8.75
C LYS A 54 16.48 13.43 10.18
N GLN A 55 15.66 13.71 11.19
CA GLN A 55 16.06 13.72 12.61
C GLN A 55 16.28 12.29 13.15
N ARG A 56 15.52 11.31 12.64
CA ARG A 56 15.68 9.88 13.00
C ARG A 56 17.04 9.32 12.59
N TRP A 57 17.44 9.57 11.35
CA TRP A 57 18.76 9.16 10.86
C TRP A 57 19.89 9.92 11.55
N GLY A 58 19.67 11.20 11.90
CA GLY A 58 20.62 11.99 12.70
C GLY A 58 20.91 11.36 14.06
N ALA A 59 19.89 10.96 14.82
CA ALA A 59 20.06 10.34 16.14
C ALA A 59 20.74 8.96 16.08
N LEU A 60 20.44 8.14 15.06
CA LEU A 60 21.06 6.82 14.89
C LEU A 60 22.54 6.93 14.47
N ILE A 61 22.88 7.82 13.53
CA ILE A 61 24.25 7.99 13.06
C ILE A 61 25.10 8.66 14.15
N ALA A 62 24.60 9.73 14.77
CA ALA A 62 25.32 10.43 15.84
C ALA A 62 25.45 9.55 17.10
N GLY A 63 24.38 8.89 17.52
CA GLY A 63 24.38 7.99 18.68
C GLY A 63 25.32 6.80 18.49
N GLY A 64 25.26 6.13 17.33
CA GLY A 64 26.16 5.00 17.02
C GLY A 64 27.63 5.42 16.99
N SER A 65 27.93 6.61 16.43
CA SER A 65 29.29 7.18 16.40
C SER A 65 29.80 7.47 17.82
N LEU A 66 28.97 8.04 18.69
CA LEU A 66 29.32 8.33 20.09
C LEU A 66 29.52 7.05 20.91
N THR A 67 28.73 6.01 20.67
CA THR A 67 28.91 4.70 21.31
C THR A 67 30.23 4.06 20.93
N LEU A 68 30.57 4.02 19.64
CA LEU A 68 31.83 3.46 19.16
C LEU A 68 33.04 4.28 19.66
N LEU A 69 32.95 5.61 19.60
CA LEU A 69 34.00 6.49 20.12
C LEU A 69 34.18 6.35 21.63
N GLY A 70 33.09 6.28 22.39
CA GLY A 70 33.12 6.09 23.83
C GLY A 70 33.78 4.77 24.25
N LEU A 71 33.42 3.66 23.59
CA LEU A 71 34.00 2.33 23.84
C LEU A 71 35.48 2.24 23.44
N SER A 72 35.90 2.96 22.38
CA SER A 72 37.29 2.98 21.94
C SER A 72 38.26 3.61 22.95
N ARG A 73 37.77 4.52 23.81
CA ARG A 73 38.62 5.30 24.74
C ARG A 73 38.97 4.59 26.04
N ARG A 74 38.39 3.41 26.32
CA ARG A 74 38.64 2.57 27.53
C ARG A 74 38.82 3.37 28.82
N SER A 75 38.05 4.44 28.99
CA SER A 75 38.14 5.38 30.11
C SER A 75 36.75 5.61 30.71
N ALA A 76 36.68 6.08 31.95
CA ALA A 76 35.41 6.37 32.63
C ALA A 76 34.55 7.41 31.86
N SER A 77 35.19 8.44 31.29
CA SER A 77 34.52 9.41 30.42
C SER A 77 34.09 8.81 29.08
N GLY A 78 34.83 7.83 28.56
CA GLY A 78 34.45 7.05 27.38
C GLY A 78 33.18 6.22 27.62
N LEU A 79 33.05 5.58 28.79
CA LEU A 79 31.83 4.85 29.17
C LEU A 79 30.62 5.78 29.29
N ALA A 80 30.78 6.97 29.88
CA ALA A 80 29.72 7.96 29.95
C ALA A 80 29.25 8.41 28.54
N LEU A 81 30.19 8.65 27.62
CA LEU A 81 29.89 8.98 26.23
C LEU A 81 29.18 7.83 25.51
N ALA A 82 29.60 6.58 25.77
CA ALA A 82 29.00 5.41 25.18
C ALA A 82 27.57 5.18 25.67
N ALA A 83 27.31 5.42 26.96
CA ALA A 83 25.98 5.37 27.55
C ALA A 83 25.06 6.47 26.96
N ALA A 84 25.56 7.69 26.80
CA ALA A 84 24.82 8.79 26.16
C ALA A 84 24.51 8.48 24.68
N GLY A 85 25.49 7.98 23.93
CA GLY A 85 25.30 7.52 22.55
C GLY A 85 24.28 6.38 22.46
N GLY A 86 24.37 5.41 23.38
CA GLY A 86 23.46 4.28 23.45
C GLY A 86 22.02 4.71 23.79
N ALA A 87 21.86 5.68 24.69
CA ALA A 87 20.56 6.28 25.00
C ALA A 87 19.95 6.99 23.77
N LEU A 88 20.76 7.69 22.97
CA LEU A 88 20.30 8.30 21.72
C LEU A 88 19.91 7.26 20.66
N VAL A 89 20.67 6.18 20.52
CA VAL A 89 20.30 5.04 19.64
C VAL A 89 18.99 4.41 20.11
N TYR A 90 18.84 4.20 21.41
CA TYR A 90 17.63 3.64 22.01
C TYR A 90 16.41 4.55 21.82
N ALA A 91 16.57 5.86 22.00
CA ALA A 91 15.53 6.85 21.74
C ALA A 91 15.14 6.89 20.25
N GLY A 92 16.11 6.82 19.34
CA GLY A 92 15.88 6.72 17.90
C GLY A 92 15.16 5.43 17.48
N ALA A 93 15.42 4.33 18.17
CA ALA A 93 14.76 3.04 17.94
C ALA A 93 13.32 2.98 18.50
N ARG A 94 13.02 3.76 19.55
CA ARG A 94 11.68 3.84 20.17
C ARG A 94 10.68 4.72 19.42
N THR A 95 11.05 5.37 18.33
CA THR A 95 10.10 6.17 17.55
C THR A 95 8.91 5.30 17.14
N LYS A 96 7.70 5.70 17.56
CA LYS A 96 6.45 5.03 17.18
C LYS A 96 6.40 4.96 15.64
N LEU A 97 6.20 3.77 15.09
CA LEU A 97 5.90 3.64 13.67
C LEU A 97 4.59 4.37 13.38
N PRO A 98 4.39 4.91 12.18
CA PRO A 98 3.09 5.44 11.83
C PRO A 98 2.07 4.31 11.91
N ASP A 99 0.91 4.61 12.47
CA ASP A 99 -0.18 3.63 12.65
C ASP A 99 -0.81 3.25 11.29
N HIS A 100 -0.50 4.00 10.22
CA HIS A 100 -0.89 3.72 8.84
C HIS A 100 0.13 4.26 7.83
N PHE A 101 0.12 3.72 6.60
CA PHE A 101 0.89 4.20 5.46
C PHE A 101 -0.07 4.66 4.36
N GLU A 102 0.17 5.84 3.79
CA GLU A 102 -0.67 6.39 2.71
C GLU A 102 0.11 6.41 1.39
N ALA A 103 -0.41 5.71 0.38
CA ALA A 103 0.03 5.80 -1.00
C ALA A 103 -1.00 6.60 -1.80
N ALA A 104 -0.65 7.83 -2.21
CA ALA A 104 -1.56 8.69 -2.94
C ALA A 104 -0.86 9.37 -4.12
N SER A 105 -1.55 9.44 -5.26
CA SER A 105 -1.10 10.16 -6.44
C SER A 105 -2.26 10.54 -7.36
N SER A 106 -2.01 11.47 -8.27
CA SER A 106 -2.92 11.83 -9.33
C SER A 106 -2.15 12.05 -10.64
N LEU A 107 -2.82 11.79 -11.76
CA LEU A 107 -2.21 11.89 -13.09
C LEU A 107 -3.27 12.25 -14.14
N LEU A 108 -2.85 12.93 -15.21
CA LEU A 108 -3.70 13.22 -16.37
C LEU A 108 -3.57 12.11 -17.42
N LEU A 109 -4.72 11.62 -17.87
CA LEU A 109 -4.89 10.60 -18.90
C LEU A 109 -5.56 11.22 -20.12
N ASN A 110 -5.10 10.86 -21.31
CA ASN A 110 -5.64 11.28 -22.59
C ASN A 110 -6.73 10.32 -23.08
N CYS A 111 -7.74 10.12 -22.24
CA CYS A 111 -8.89 9.24 -22.48
C CYS A 111 -10.11 9.82 -21.77
N THR A 112 -11.30 9.27 -22.04
CA THR A 112 -12.52 9.67 -21.32
C THR A 112 -12.59 9.02 -19.92
N PRO A 113 -13.36 9.59 -18.97
CA PRO A 113 -13.54 8.98 -17.66
C PRO A 113 -14.13 7.58 -17.73
N GLU A 114 -15.00 7.32 -18.70
CA GLU A 114 -15.63 6.03 -18.98
C GLU A 114 -14.58 4.97 -19.34
N GLU A 115 -13.62 5.31 -20.19
CA GLU A 115 -12.53 4.41 -20.60
C GLU A 115 -11.63 4.07 -19.41
N ALA A 116 -11.21 5.10 -18.67
CA ALA A 116 -10.38 4.93 -17.48
C ALA A 116 -11.06 4.08 -16.40
N PHE A 117 -12.35 4.36 -16.15
CA PHE A 117 -13.16 3.62 -15.18
C PHE A 117 -13.29 2.16 -15.58
N ARG A 118 -13.63 1.88 -16.85
CA ARG A 118 -13.85 0.51 -17.33
C ARG A 118 -12.59 -0.35 -17.19
N LEU A 119 -11.42 0.19 -17.57
CA LEU A 119 -10.16 -0.54 -17.46
C LEU A 119 -9.79 -0.79 -15.99
N TRP A 120 -9.93 0.22 -15.13
CA TRP A 120 -9.63 0.07 -13.70
C TRP A 120 -10.58 -0.90 -12.99
N ARG A 121 -11.88 -0.85 -13.34
CA ARG A 121 -12.93 -1.67 -12.73
C ARG A 121 -12.74 -3.17 -12.95
N ASN A 122 -12.02 -3.54 -14.02
CA ASN A 122 -11.63 -4.90 -14.27
C ASN A 122 -10.47 -5.31 -13.34
N PHE A 123 -10.77 -5.60 -12.07
CA PHE A 123 -9.74 -5.73 -11.04
C PHE A 123 -8.69 -6.82 -11.31
N LYS A 124 -9.05 -7.86 -12.07
CA LYS A 124 -8.12 -8.92 -12.50
C LYS A 124 -6.94 -8.40 -13.32
N ASP A 125 -7.09 -7.22 -13.94
CA ASP A 125 -6.08 -6.59 -14.78
C ASP A 125 -5.21 -5.60 -13.98
N LEU A 126 -5.55 -5.29 -12.70
CA LEU A 126 -4.72 -4.39 -11.88
C LEU A 126 -3.24 -4.82 -11.80
N PRO A 127 -2.90 -6.12 -11.65
CA PRO A 127 -1.50 -6.56 -11.65
C PRO A 127 -0.71 -6.19 -12.91
N LEU A 128 -1.37 -5.92 -14.04
CA LEU A 128 -0.68 -5.49 -15.26
C LEU A 128 0.07 -4.17 -15.06
N PHE A 129 -0.51 -3.24 -14.30
CA PHE A 129 0.08 -1.90 -14.08
C PHE A 129 0.45 -1.61 -12.62
N MET A 130 -0.06 -2.38 -11.66
CA MET A 130 0.26 -2.33 -10.23
C MET A 130 1.19 -3.48 -9.84
N TYR A 131 2.49 -3.36 -10.12
CA TYR A 131 3.46 -4.46 -10.01
C TYR A 131 3.62 -5.07 -8.60
N HIS A 132 3.17 -4.35 -7.58
CA HIS A 132 3.20 -4.82 -6.21
C HIS A 132 2.05 -5.79 -5.91
N LEU A 133 1.01 -5.81 -6.75
CA LEU A 133 -0.05 -6.82 -6.73
C LEU A 133 0.38 -8.02 -7.57
N GLU A 134 0.24 -9.21 -6.99
CA GLU A 134 0.44 -10.49 -7.68
C GLU A 134 -0.85 -10.91 -8.38
N SER A 135 -2.00 -10.84 -7.69
CA SER A 135 -3.29 -11.18 -8.27
C SER A 135 -4.45 -10.52 -7.53
N VAL A 136 -5.55 -10.33 -8.25
CA VAL A 136 -6.85 -9.94 -7.69
C VAL A 136 -7.91 -10.85 -8.28
N THR A 137 -8.56 -11.65 -7.45
CA THR A 137 -9.50 -12.68 -7.88
C THR A 137 -10.86 -12.45 -7.23
N GLN A 138 -11.95 -12.56 -7.99
CA GLN A 138 -13.30 -12.47 -7.42
C GLN A 138 -13.62 -13.75 -6.64
N ILE A 139 -14.13 -13.59 -5.41
CA ILE A 139 -14.45 -14.71 -4.51
C ILE A 139 -15.95 -14.85 -4.19
N GLY A 140 -16.80 -14.01 -4.81
CA GLY A 140 -18.27 -14.01 -4.63
C GLY A 140 -18.77 -12.76 -3.92
N ASP A 141 -20.08 -12.47 -4.01
CA ASP A 141 -20.76 -11.41 -3.25
C ASP A 141 -20.13 -10.00 -3.32
N GLY A 142 -19.55 -9.64 -4.48
CA GLY A 142 -18.87 -8.35 -4.65
C GLY A 142 -17.53 -8.25 -3.89
N ARG A 143 -17.00 -9.38 -3.40
CA ARG A 143 -15.73 -9.49 -2.70
C ARG A 143 -14.63 -10.02 -3.61
N TYR A 144 -13.42 -9.61 -3.29
CA TYR A 144 -12.21 -9.93 -4.04
C TYR A 144 -11.10 -10.32 -3.09
N ARG A 145 -10.35 -11.36 -3.45
CA ARG A 145 -9.09 -11.73 -2.81
C ARG A 145 -7.94 -11.04 -3.51
N TRP A 146 -7.15 -10.31 -2.76
CA TRP A 146 -5.98 -9.60 -3.22
C TRP A 146 -4.73 -10.28 -2.66
N ILE A 147 -3.72 -10.43 -3.51
CA ILE A 147 -2.41 -10.95 -3.13
C ILE A 147 -1.38 -9.95 -3.60
N ALA A 148 -0.50 -9.51 -2.70
CA ALA A 148 0.60 -8.61 -3.01
C ALA A 148 1.93 -9.16 -2.56
N ALA A 149 3.01 -8.68 -3.17
CA ALA A 149 4.35 -8.94 -2.70
C ALA A 149 4.53 -8.32 -1.30
N GLY A 150 4.71 -9.19 -0.30
CA GLY A 150 4.94 -8.79 1.09
C GLY A 150 6.43 -8.80 1.49
N PRO A 151 6.73 -8.51 2.76
CA PRO A 151 8.10 -8.44 3.25
C PRO A 151 8.84 -9.77 3.07
N PHE A 152 10.12 -9.69 2.69
CA PHE A 152 10.98 -10.87 2.49
C PHE A 152 10.49 -11.85 1.41
N GLY A 153 9.66 -11.39 0.46
CA GLY A 153 9.12 -12.23 -0.61
C GLY A 153 7.95 -13.11 -0.18
N SER A 154 7.50 -12.99 1.08
CA SER A 154 6.26 -13.65 1.53
C SER A 154 5.05 -12.92 0.97
N PRO A 155 4.08 -13.60 0.33
CA PRO A 155 2.87 -12.96 -0.17
C PRO A 155 1.99 -12.48 0.99
N LEU A 156 1.45 -11.27 0.86
CA LEU A 156 0.48 -10.67 1.77
C LEU A 156 -0.92 -10.81 1.18
N ARG A 157 -1.87 -11.32 1.94
CA ARG A 157 -3.23 -11.62 1.45
C ARG A 157 -4.30 -10.88 2.25
N TRP A 158 -5.27 -10.33 1.53
CA TRP A 158 -6.45 -9.76 2.15
C TRP A 158 -7.66 -9.95 1.24
N ASP A 159 -8.82 -10.08 1.87
CA ASP A 159 -10.10 -10.07 1.17
C ASP A 159 -10.70 -8.67 1.30
N ALA A 160 -11.27 -8.13 0.23
CA ALA A 160 -11.81 -6.77 0.20
C ALA A 160 -13.18 -6.72 -0.48
N GLU A 161 -14.02 -5.79 -0.04
CA GLU A 161 -15.32 -5.50 -0.62
C GLU A 161 -15.37 -4.08 -1.20
N ILE A 162 -16.20 -3.90 -2.22
CA ILE A 162 -16.46 -2.59 -2.80
C ILE A 162 -17.54 -1.89 -1.98
N VAL A 163 -17.18 -0.77 -1.37
CA VAL A 163 -18.05 -0.04 -0.43
C VAL A 163 -18.79 1.13 -1.08
N ASP A 164 -18.27 1.67 -2.17
CA ASP A 164 -18.92 2.69 -2.99
C ASP A 164 -18.44 2.57 -4.44
N GLU A 165 -19.38 2.55 -5.37
CA GLU A 165 -19.12 2.48 -6.80
C GLU A 165 -20.06 3.45 -7.51
N ARG A 166 -19.49 4.53 -8.06
CA ARG A 166 -20.21 5.52 -8.87
C ARG A 166 -19.64 5.46 -10.27
N GLN A 167 -20.48 5.05 -11.21
CA GLN A 167 -20.10 4.79 -12.59
C GLN A 167 -19.32 5.98 -13.18
N ASN A 168 -18.16 5.70 -13.78
CA ASN A 168 -17.26 6.68 -14.39
C ASN A 168 -16.68 7.75 -13.45
N GLU A 169 -16.89 7.64 -12.13
CA GLU A 169 -16.50 8.67 -11.16
C GLU A 169 -15.66 8.15 -10.01
N LEU A 170 -16.05 7.03 -9.39
CA LEU A 170 -15.46 6.56 -8.13
C LEU A 170 -15.57 5.05 -8.01
N ILE A 171 -14.48 4.45 -7.54
CA ILE A 171 -14.48 3.09 -6.98
C ILE A 171 -13.78 3.19 -5.63
N ALA A 172 -14.44 2.74 -4.56
CA ALA A 172 -13.87 2.68 -3.22
C ALA A 172 -14.04 1.28 -2.63
N TRP A 173 -13.02 0.83 -1.90
CA TRP A 173 -12.98 -0.51 -1.32
C TRP A 173 -12.38 -0.48 0.09
N HIS A 174 -12.69 -1.54 0.84
CA HIS A 174 -12.16 -1.78 2.18
C HIS A 174 -11.90 -3.27 2.37
N SER A 175 -10.81 -3.61 3.06
CA SER A 175 -10.49 -4.97 3.49
C SER A 175 -11.48 -5.50 4.53
N LEU A 176 -11.74 -6.80 4.54
CA LEU A 176 -12.54 -7.47 5.55
C LEU A 176 -11.78 -7.63 6.89
N PRO A 177 -12.47 -7.72 8.04
CA PRO A 177 -11.83 -7.75 9.37
C PRO A 177 -10.88 -8.94 9.63
N ASP A 178 -11.02 -10.04 8.89
CA ASP A 178 -10.20 -11.25 8.99
C ASP A 178 -8.95 -11.24 8.10
N SER A 179 -8.71 -10.14 7.39
CA SER A 179 -7.56 -9.96 6.51
C SER A 179 -6.22 -9.85 7.25
N GLU A 180 -5.11 -10.29 6.63
CA GLU A 180 -3.76 -10.18 7.22
C GLU A 180 -3.31 -8.72 7.42
N ILE A 181 -3.91 -7.80 6.66
CA ILE A 181 -3.67 -6.35 6.71
C ILE A 181 -4.97 -5.60 6.43
N GLU A 182 -5.17 -4.47 7.12
CA GLU A 182 -6.24 -3.56 6.75
C GLU A 182 -5.79 -2.66 5.60
N VAL A 183 -6.57 -2.64 4.51
CA VAL A 183 -6.29 -1.88 3.30
C VAL A 183 -7.56 -1.19 2.82
N ASP A 184 -7.55 0.12 2.85
CA ASP A 184 -8.64 0.97 2.37
C ASP A 184 -8.17 1.71 1.14
N GLY A 185 -9.03 1.89 0.15
CA GLY A 185 -8.63 2.67 -1.01
C GLY A 185 -9.78 3.25 -1.79
N TYR A 186 -9.43 4.22 -2.63
CA TYR A 186 -10.32 4.70 -3.66
C TYR A 186 -9.55 5.15 -4.90
N VAL A 187 -10.23 5.11 -6.03
CA VAL A 187 -9.85 5.81 -7.26
C VAL A 187 -10.99 6.70 -7.71
N LYS A 188 -10.67 7.95 -8.06
CA LYS A 188 -11.60 8.91 -8.66
C LYS A 188 -11.19 9.20 -10.09
N PHE A 189 -12.19 9.33 -10.94
CA PHE A 189 -12.06 9.76 -12.32
C PHE A 189 -12.83 11.07 -12.47
N ARG A 190 -12.13 12.11 -12.92
CA ARG A 190 -12.74 13.43 -13.14
C ARG A 190 -12.39 13.94 -14.51
N PRO A 191 -13.31 14.59 -15.24
CA PRO A 191 -12.94 15.36 -16.42
C PRO A 191 -11.83 16.36 -16.08
N ALA A 192 -10.76 16.36 -16.87
CA ALA A 192 -9.66 17.30 -16.72
C ALA A 192 -10.07 18.69 -17.24
N PRO A 193 -9.60 19.78 -16.61
CA PRO A 193 -9.87 21.13 -17.09
C PRO A 193 -9.43 21.33 -18.54
N ALA A 194 -10.18 22.15 -19.27
CA ALA A 194 -9.92 22.49 -20.68
C ALA A 194 -9.91 21.28 -21.63
N GLY A 195 -10.70 20.24 -21.34
CA GLY A 195 -10.88 19.10 -22.24
C GLY A 195 -9.63 18.22 -22.38
N ARG A 196 -8.69 18.26 -21.43
CA ARG A 196 -7.41 17.53 -21.47
C ARG A 196 -7.52 16.07 -21.01
N GLY A 197 -8.65 15.42 -21.32
CA GLY A 197 -8.94 14.03 -20.93
C GLY A 197 -9.41 13.91 -19.48
N THR A 198 -8.81 12.98 -18.72
CA THR A 198 -9.26 12.56 -17.39
C THR A 198 -8.18 12.75 -16.33
N LEU A 199 -8.52 13.40 -15.23
CA LEU A 199 -7.72 13.40 -14.00
C LEU A 199 -8.06 12.17 -13.16
N VAL A 200 -7.14 11.21 -13.10
CA VAL A 200 -7.24 10.07 -12.18
C VAL A 200 -6.60 10.44 -10.84
N ILE A 201 -7.27 10.12 -9.74
CA ILE A 201 -6.79 10.36 -8.37
C ILE A 201 -6.93 9.05 -7.60
N ALA A 202 -5.81 8.44 -7.22
CA ALA A 202 -5.79 7.19 -6.48
C ALA A 202 -5.18 7.41 -5.09
N ARG A 203 -5.82 6.83 -4.07
CA ARG A 203 -5.35 6.83 -2.68
C ARG A 203 -5.59 5.45 -2.08
N VAL A 204 -4.57 4.92 -1.40
CA VAL A 204 -4.63 3.67 -0.64
C VAL A 204 -4.01 3.91 0.73
N LEU A 205 -4.70 3.46 1.78
CA LEU A 205 -4.26 3.49 3.16
C LEU A 205 -4.03 2.06 3.63
N TYR A 206 -2.83 1.77 4.11
CA TYR A 206 -2.44 0.49 4.67
C TYR A 206 -2.30 0.62 6.19
N ARG A 207 -2.99 -0.20 6.98
CA ARG A 207 -2.76 -0.30 8.43
C ARG A 207 -2.23 -1.68 8.76
N PRO A 208 -0.89 -1.83 8.88
CA PRO A 208 -0.34 -3.12 9.21
C PRO A 208 -0.63 -3.50 10.67
N PRO A 209 -0.73 -4.81 10.98
CA PRO A 209 -0.89 -5.26 12.35
C PRO A 209 0.34 -4.87 13.19
N GLY A 210 0.11 -4.49 14.45
CA GLY A 210 1.13 -3.96 15.34
C GLY A 210 2.33 -4.89 15.58
N GLY A 211 3.38 -4.36 16.22
CA GLY A 211 4.55 -5.14 16.63
C GLY A 211 5.54 -5.44 15.51
N ALA A 212 5.97 -6.69 15.39
CA ALA A 212 7.02 -7.10 14.44
C ALA A 212 6.54 -7.02 12.97
N ALA A 213 5.26 -7.31 12.72
CA ALA A 213 4.67 -7.24 11.39
C ALA A 213 4.64 -5.80 10.85
N ALA A 214 4.17 -4.83 11.65
CA ALA A 214 4.27 -3.41 11.31
C ALA A 214 5.70 -2.96 10.96
N ARG A 215 6.71 -3.43 11.70
CA ARG A 215 8.12 -3.15 11.39
C ARG A 215 8.57 -3.75 10.06
N ALA A 216 8.12 -4.95 9.73
CA ALA A 216 8.46 -5.61 8.47
C ALA A 216 7.79 -4.91 7.27
N VAL A 217 6.48 -4.62 7.37
CA VAL A 217 5.73 -3.88 6.35
C VAL A 217 6.29 -2.47 6.16
N ALA A 218 6.65 -1.76 7.25
CA ALA A 218 7.28 -0.44 7.17
C ALA A 218 8.63 -0.45 6.43
N LYS A 219 9.41 -1.53 6.57
CA LYS A 219 10.67 -1.70 5.85
C LYS A 219 10.44 -1.98 4.37
N MET A 220 9.42 -2.77 4.03
CA MET A 220 9.05 -3.12 2.65
C MET A 220 8.45 -1.93 1.90
N LEU A 221 7.46 -1.24 2.48
CA LEU A 221 6.87 0.01 1.96
C LEU A 221 7.86 1.19 2.01
N GLY A 222 9.14 0.92 2.31
CA GLY A 222 10.18 1.88 2.60
C GLY A 222 10.44 2.90 1.48
N LYS A 223 10.88 4.07 1.97
CA LYS A 223 11.26 5.35 1.33
C LYS A 223 10.17 6.20 0.70
N ASP A 224 9.19 5.69 -0.04
CA ASP A 224 8.08 6.56 -0.53
C ASP A 224 6.86 5.79 -1.08
N PRO A 225 5.81 5.50 -0.28
CA PRO A 225 4.56 4.92 -0.79
C PRO A 225 3.90 5.76 -1.90
N LYS A 226 4.11 7.09 -1.90
CA LYS A 226 3.63 7.95 -3.00
C LYS A 226 4.41 7.71 -4.28
N PHE A 227 5.67 7.29 -4.21
CA PHE A 227 6.46 6.91 -5.39
C PHE A 227 5.90 5.65 -6.04
N MET A 228 5.55 4.63 -5.25
CA MET A 228 4.92 3.41 -5.76
C MET A 228 3.63 3.74 -6.52
N MET A 229 2.71 4.46 -5.88
CA MET A 229 1.45 4.88 -6.52
C MET A 229 1.67 5.74 -7.78
N ARG A 230 2.66 6.66 -7.76
CA ARG A 230 3.04 7.42 -8.96
C ARG A 230 3.50 6.52 -10.11
N GLN A 231 4.27 5.48 -9.80
CA GLN A 231 4.77 4.54 -10.80
C GLN A 231 3.64 3.69 -11.38
N ASP A 232 2.72 3.22 -10.53
CA ASP A 232 1.55 2.45 -10.95
C ASP A 232 0.65 3.30 -11.87
N LEU A 233 0.37 4.56 -11.51
CA LEU A 233 -0.41 5.47 -12.37
C LEU A 233 0.30 5.79 -13.70
N ARG A 234 1.63 5.86 -13.72
CA ARG A 234 2.38 6.05 -14.99
C ARG A 234 2.25 4.83 -15.90
N ARG A 235 2.29 3.62 -15.35
CA ARG A 235 2.07 2.39 -16.11
C ARG A 235 0.63 2.31 -16.60
N PHE A 236 -0.32 2.68 -15.76
CA PHE A 236 -1.74 2.77 -16.13
C PHE A 236 -1.94 3.74 -17.30
N LYS A 237 -1.34 4.93 -17.23
CA LYS A 237 -1.35 5.91 -18.32
C LYS A 237 -0.79 5.33 -19.62
N ALA A 238 0.36 4.65 -19.55
CA ALA A 238 0.94 4.04 -20.74
C ALA A 238 0.03 2.97 -21.34
N LEU A 239 -0.51 2.08 -20.49
CA LEU A 239 -1.43 1.01 -20.90
C LEU A 239 -2.68 1.56 -21.60
N ILE A 240 -3.32 2.58 -21.01
CA ILE A 240 -4.57 3.11 -21.56
C ILE A 240 -4.37 3.99 -22.80
N GLU A 241 -3.25 4.71 -22.90
CA GLU A 241 -3.00 5.63 -24.02
C GLU A 241 -2.35 4.97 -25.22
N THR A 242 -1.62 3.87 -25.02
CA THR A 242 -0.82 3.25 -26.07
C THR A 242 -1.11 1.76 -26.25
N GLY A 243 -1.86 1.13 -25.33
CA GLY A 243 -2.06 -0.31 -25.32
C GLY A 243 -0.85 -1.11 -24.81
N GLU A 244 0.29 -0.45 -24.57
CA GLU A 244 1.53 -1.08 -24.14
C GLU A 244 2.04 -0.47 -22.82
N ILE A 245 2.71 -1.30 -22.01
CA ILE A 245 3.44 -0.83 -20.83
C ILE A 245 4.92 -0.86 -21.17
N PRO A 246 5.63 0.29 -21.13
CA PRO A 246 7.06 0.34 -21.37
C PRO A 246 7.79 -0.62 -20.43
N THR A 247 8.36 -1.69 -20.99
CA THR A 247 9.14 -2.68 -20.25
C THR A 247 10.62 -2.56 -20.59
N ILE A 248 11.45 -2.84 -19.58
CA ILE A 248 12.90 -3.00 -19.73
C ILE A 248 13.30 -4.48 -19.77
N ASP A 249 12.35 -5.40 -19.63
CA ASP A 249 12.61 -6.84 -19.76
C ASP A 249 13.04 -7.14 -21.20
N GLY A 250 14.19 -7.80 -21.35
CA GLY A 250 14.80 -8.05 -22.65
C GLY A 250 15.56 -6.87 -23.26
N GLN A 251 15.52 -5.67 -22.67
CA GLN A 251 16.43 -4.61 -23.07
C GLN A 251 17.84 -4.92 -22.58
N THR A 252 18.80 -4.93 -23.52
CA THR A 252 20.22 -5.08 -23.20
C THR A 252 20.67 -3.85 -22.42
N HIS A 253 20.62 -3.93 -21.09
CA HIS A 253 21.32 -3.00 -20.26
C HIS A 253 22.82 -3.30 -20.43
N GLY A 254 23.60 -2.29 -20.82
CA GLY A 254 25.06 -2.43 -20.81
C GLY A 254 25.52 -2.92 -19.42
N PRO A 255 26.59 -3.72 -19.35
CA PRO A 255 27.00 -4.36 -18.11
C PRO A 255 27.13 -3.31 -17.00
N ARG A 256 26.25 -3.39 -15.98
CA ARG A 256 26.37 -2.58 -14.77
C ARG A 256 27.41 -3.21 -13.87
N SER A 257 28.65 -3.25 -14.34
CA SER A 257 29.80 -3.54 -13.48
C SER A 257 30.21 -2.26 -12.77
N PHE A 258 30.54 -2.37 -11.48
CA PHE A 258 31.18 -1.29 -10.73
C PHE A 258 32.44 -0.78 -11.45
N ALA A 259 33.15 -1.66 -12.18
CA ALA A 259 34.28 -1.28 -13.02
C ALA A 259 33.87 -0.37 -14.20
N THR A 260 32.73 -0.62 -14.83
CA THR A 260 32.20 0.23 -15.91
C THR A 260 31.74 1.60 -15.39
N ALA A 261 31.20 1.64 -14.17
CA ALA A 261 30.87 2.91 -13.50
C ALA A 261 32.13 3.68 -13.09
N ALA A 262 33.15 2.99 -12.57
CA ALA A 262 34.44 3.58 -12.20
C ALA A 262 35.23 4.07 -13.44
N MET A 263 35.21 3.33 -14.56
CA MET A 263 35.83 3.77 -15.82
C MET A 263 35.16 5.02 -16.40
N ARG A 264 33.82 5.13 -16.31
CA ARG A 264 33.10 6.35 -16.72
C ARG A 264 33.41 7.57 -15.84
N LEU A 265 33.73 7.34 -14.57
CA LEU A 265 34.17 8.40 -13.65
C LEU A 265 35.62 8.83 -13.92
N ALA A 266 36.47 7.91 -14.40
CA ALA A 266 37.86 8.20 -14.73
C ALA A 266 38.03 8.88 -16.10
N ASP A 267 37.18 8.58 -17.08
CA ASP A 267 37.22 9.18 -18.42
C ASP A 267 35.82 9.21 -19.07
N PRO A 268 35.09 10.34 -18.97
CA PRO A 268 33.69 10.43 -19.42
C PRO A 268 33.50 10.49 -20.95
N ASP A 269 34.54 10.83 -21.73
CA ASP A 269 34.41 11.09 -23.18
C ASP A 269 34.89 9.95 -24.07
N ARG A 270 35.37 8.84 -23.51
CA ARG A 270 35.89 7.72 -24.31
C ARG A 270 34.73 6.86 -24.86
N PRO A 271 34.53 6.79 -26.19
CA PRO A 271 33.49 5.93 -26.77
C PRO A 271 33.85 4.45 -26.57
N ILE A 272 32.88 3.65 -26.10
CA ILE A 272 33.03 2.18 -25.98
C ILE A 272 33.07 1.58 -27.38
N ARG A 273 34.27 1.50 -27.95
CA ARG A 273 34.51 0.77 -29.19
C ARG A 273 34.61 -0.70 -28.83
N GLY A 274 33.51 -1.44 -29.05
CA GLY A 274 33.46 -2.88 -28.79
C GLY A 274 34.67 -3.58 -29.37
N ASP A 275 35.55 -4.00 -28.49
CA ASP A 275 36.86 -4.55 -28.76
C ASP A 275 36.66 -5.90 -29.46
N ALA A 276 37.24 -6.03 -30.66
CA ALA A 276 37.09 -7.20 -31.53
C ALA A 276 37.48 -8.51 -30.82
N GLU A 277 38.36 -8.44 -29.82
CA GLU A 277 38.75 -9.53 -28.93
C GLU A 277 37.57 -10.19 -28.21
N MET A 278 36.58 -9.40 -27.74
CA MET A 278 35.45 -9.94 -26.98
C MET A 278 34.49 -10.75 -27.88
N ARG A 279 34.37 -10.36 -29.15
CA ARG A 279 33.61 -11.12 -30.17
C ARG A 279 34.30 -12.44 -30.51
N GLU A 280 35.63 -12.47 -30.51
CA GLU A 280 36.40 -13.69 -30.79
C GLU A 280 36.29 -14.70 -29.64
N ILE A 281 36.35 -14.24 -28.39
CA ILE A 281 36.17 -15.08 -27.19
C ILE A 281 34.74 -15.66 -27.12
N LEU A 282 33.72 -14.87 -27.47
CA LEU A 282 32.33 -15.31 -27.50
C LEU A 282 32.06 -16.31 -28.65
N ASN A 283 32.70 -16.14 -29.81
CA ASN A 283 32.58 -17.07 -30.93
C ASN A 283 33.37 -18.37 -30.72
N ALA A 284 34.50 -18.32 -30.03
CA ALA A 284 35.26 -19.51 -29.65
C ALA A 284 34.46 -20.43 -28.70
N LYS A 285 33.70 -19.84 -27.76
CA LYS A 285 32.81 -20.61 -26.86
C LYS A 285 31.60 -21.23 -27.55
N ARG A 286 31.09 -20.65 -28.65
CA ARG A 286 29.97 -21.21 -29.43
C ARG A 286 30.34 -22.39 -30.34
N ARG A 287 31.62 -22.65 -30.57
CA ARG A 287 32.07 -23.81 -31.38
C ARG A 287 32.28 -25.08 -30.56
N ILE A 288 32.20 -25.01 -29.23
CA ILE A 288 32.45 -26.12 -28.30
C ILE A 288 31.15 -26.61 -27.64
N ALA A 289 30.01 -25.97 -27.94
CA ALA A 289 28.66 -26.42 -27.59
C ALA A 289 27.93 -26.86 -28.85
#